data_AF-A0A4R4N496-F1
#
_entry.id   AF-A0A4R4N496-F1
#
_cell.length_a   1.000
_cell.length_b   1.000
_cell.length_c   1.000
_cell.angle_alpha   90.00
_cell.angle_beta   90.00
_cell.angle_gamma   90.00
#
_symmetry.space_group_name_H-M   'P 1'
#
loop_
_entity.id
_entity.type
_entity.pdbx_description
1 polymer ?
#
loop_
_entity_poly.entity_id
_entity_poly.type
_entity_poly.pdbx_seq_one_letter_code
_entity_poly.pdbx_strand_id
1 'polypeptide(L)'
;MPLSVHDAVPCGRCKALIYWATTANQKKQAVNAQPDQHGNVALRRDHTGRIRVRAITKDRPINEHDETRHKPHVATCARPAT
;
A
#
# COMPACT_ATOMS: atom_id res chain seq x y z
N MET A 1 4.90 -9.75 -9.85
CA MET A 1 5.99 -10.15 -8.94
C MET A 1 5.42 -9.96 -7.55
N PRO A 2 5.43 -10.98 -6.70
CA PRO A 2 4.79 -10.86 -5.40
C PRO A 2 5.48 -9.79 -4.56
N LEU A 3 4.71 -9.10 -3.71
CA LEU A 3 5.24 -8.19 -2.70
C LEU A 3 6.00 -9.01 -1.66
N SER A 4 7.20 -8.56 -1.28
CA SER A 4 7.98 -9.21 -0.22
C SER A 4 8.02 -8.32 1.02
N VAL A 5 8.01 -8.94 2.20
CA VAL A 5 8.19 -8.23 3.48
C VAL A 5 9.50 -7.46 3.54
N HIS A 6 10.52 -7.88 2.79
CA HIS A 6 11.81 -7.19 2.69
C HIS A 6 11.70 -5.81 2.02
N ASP A 7 10.64 -5.55 1.26
CA ASP A 7 10.39 -4.23 0.65
C ASP A 7 9.72 -3.26 1.65
N ALA A 8 9.32 -3.74 2.84
CA ALA A 8 8.69 -2.94 3.88
C ALA A 8 9.72 -2.23 4.75
N VAL A 9 9.40 -1.00 5.16
CA VAL A 9 10.23 -0.19 6.06
C VAL A 9 9.43 0.23 7.28
N PRO A 10 10.06 0.43 8.45
CA PRO A 10 9.36 0.94 9.62
C PRO A 10 8.96 2.41 9.41
N CYS A 11 7.71 2.73 9.75
CA CYS A 11 7.23 4.10 9.79
C CYS A 11 8.07 4.92 10.77
N GLY A 12 8.58 6.08 10.35
CA GLY A 12 9.42 6.93 11.22
C GLY A 12 8.74 7.35 12.52
N ARG A 13 7.41 7.38 12.57
CA ARG A 13 6.61 7.88 13.71
C ARG A 13 6.06 6.79 14.62
N CYS A 14 5.26 5.86 14.08
CA CYS A 14 4.63 4.79 14.86
C CYS A 14 5.35 3.44 14.77
N LYS A 15 6.46 3.36 14.01
CA LYS A 15 7.31 2.16 13.83
C LYS A 15 6.63 0.94 13.18
N ALA A 16 5.33 1.00 12.89
CA ALA A 16 4.65 -0.03 12.10
C ALA A 16 5.26 -0.17 10.70
N LEU A 17 5.30 -1.39 10.16
CA LEU A 17 5.84 -1.65 8.83
C LEU A 17 4.93 -1.10 7.73
N ILE A 18 5.52 -0.39 6.77
CA ILE A 18 4.85 0.22 5.63
C ILE A 18 5.58 -0.08 4.32
N TYR A 19 4.82 -0.09 3.23
CA TYR A 19 5.34 0.04 1.87
C TYR A 19 5.23 1.50 1.40
N TRP A 20 6.27 1.99 0.74
CA TRP A 20 6.21 3.24 -0.01
C TRP A 20 5.75 2.98 -1.44
N ALA A 21 4.44 3.05 -1.63
CA ALA A 21 3.82 2.82 -2.92
C ALA A 21 3.69 4.10 -3.75
N THR A 22 3.63 3.95 -5.07
CA THR A 22 3.48 5.04 -6.03
C THR A 22 2.07 5.00 -6.61
N THR A 23 1.33 6.09 -6.44
CA THR A 23 -0.03 6.28 -6.96
C THR A 23 -0.02 6.48 -8.48
N ALA A 24 -1.20 6.44 -9.12
CA ALA A 24 -1.34 6.78 -10.54
C ALA A 24 -0.76 8.17 -10.89
N ASN A 25 -0.95 9.15 -9.98
CA ASN A 25 -0.46 10.53 -10.13
C ASN A 25 1.01 10.71 -9.72
N GLN A 26 1.81 9.63 -9.70
CA GLN A 26 3.23 9.62 -9.32
C GLN A 26 3.54 10.11 -7.90
N LYS A 27 2.52 10.33 -7.05
CA LYS A 27 2.72 10.66 -5.64
C LYS A 27 3.05 9.41 -4.83
N LYS A 28 3.90 9.57 -3.80
CA LYS A 28 4.20 8.53 -2.82
C LYS A 28 3.09 8.44 -1.78
N GLN A 29 2.68 7.23 -1.44
CA GLN A 29 1.71 6.93 -0.41
C GLN A 29 2.25 5.82 0.49
N ALA A 30 2.22 6.06 1.80
CA ALA A 30 2.50 5.02 2.79
C ALA A 30 1.29 4.09 2.91
N VAL A 31 1.52 2.78 2.80
CA VAL A 31 0.51 1.73 2.90
C VAL A 31 0.98 0.69 3.90
N ASN A 32 0.09 0.16 4.74
CA ASN A 32 0.47 -0.86 5.73
C ASN A 32 1.04 -2.10 5.03
N ALA A 33 2.15 -2.64 5.55
CA ALA A 33 2.79 -3.81 4.96
C ALA A 33 1.95 -5.09 5.12
N GLN A 34 1.18 -5.17 6.21
CA GLN A 34 0.26 -6.28 6.44
C GLN A 34 -0.96 -6.17 5.50
N PRO A 35 -1.33 -7.25 4.80
CA PRO A 35 -2.55 -7.29 3.99
C PRO A 35 -3.80 -7.24 4.86
N ASP A 36 -4.89 -6.70 4.32
CA ASP A 36 -6.14 -6.50 5.03
C ASP A 36 -7.33 -6.66 4.08
N GLN A 37 -8.24 -7.58 4.41
CA GLN A 37 -9.44 -7.87 3.59
C GLN A 37 -10.42 -6.69 3.52
N HIS A 38 -10.41 -5.82 4.53
CA HIS A 38 -11.16 -4.58 4.61
C HIS A 38 -10.31 -3.36 4.18
N GLY A 39 -9.18 -3.60 3.51
CA GLY A 39 -8.38 -2.57 2.87
C GLY A 39 -9.13 -1.89 1.74
N ASN A 40 -8.85 -0.62 1.52
CA ASN A 40 -9.43 0.19 0.43
C ASN A 40 -8.39 0.55 -0.64
N VAL A 41 -7.19 -0.04 -0.59
CA VAL A 41 -6.17 0.10 -1.62
C VAL A 41 -5.64 -1.26 -2.04
N ALA A 42 -5.28 -1.38 -3.32
CA ALA A 42 -4.63 -2.54 -3.89
C ALA A 42 -3.16 -2.19 -4.21
N LEU A 43 -2.24 -3.06 -3.79
CA LEU A 43 -0.81 -2.95 -4.05
C LEU A 43 -0.37 -3.99 -5.06
N ARG A 44 0.56 -3.62 -5.95
CA ARG A 44 1.23 -4.54 -6.87
C ARG A 44 2.66 -4.11 -7.10
N ARG A 45 3.58 -5.06 -7.26
CA ARG A 45 4.93 -4.79 -7.77
C ARG A 45 4.92 -4.84 -9.29
N ASP A 46 5.29 -3.73 -9.91
CA ASP A 46 5.45 -3.62 -11.36
C ASP A 46 6.74 -4.31 -11.84
N HIS A 47 6.87 -4.55 -13.15
CA HIS A 47 8.04 -5.16 -13.79
C HIS A 47 9.35 -4.40 -13.52
N THR A 48 9.28 -3.10 -13.22
CA THR A 48 10.43 -2.27 -12.82
C THR A 48 10.81 -2.40 -11.34
N GLY A 49 10.13 -3.28 -10.58
CA GLY A 49 10.33 -3.46 -9.15
C GLY A 49 9.68 -2.39 -8.27
N ARG A 50 8.98 -1.40 -8.85
CA ARG A 50 8.26 -0.36 -8.10
C ARG A 50 6.95 -0.90 -7.54
N ILE A 51 6.64 -0.53 -6.30
CA ILE A 51 5.33 -0.79 -5.70
C ILE A 51 4.36 0.29 -6.20
N ARG A 52 3.30 -0.14 -6.89
CA ARG A 52 2.18 0.69 -7.34
C ARG A 52 1.01 0.52 -6.38
N VAL A 53 0.25 1.59 -6.19
CA VAL A 53 -1.01 1.56 -5.43
C VAL A 53 -2.15 2.15 -6.26
N ARG A 54 -3.32 1.54 -6.14
CA ARG A 54 -4.58 2.12 -6.61
C ARG A 54 -5.64 2.03 -5.52
N ALA A 55 -6.62 2.92 -5.58
CA ALA A 55 -7.81 2.83 -4.75
C ALA A 55 -8.71 1.70 -5.26
N ILE A 56 -9.36 1.02 -4.33
CA ILE A 56 -10.45 0.09 -4.62
C ILE A 56 -11.72 0.92 -4.60
N THR A 57 -12.36 1.04 -5.77
CA THR A 57 -13.54 1.87 -5.99
C THR A 57 -14.74 1.01 -6.36
N LYS A 58 -15.93 1.61 -6.43
CA LYS A 58 -17.14 0.91 -6.93
C LYS A 58 -16.98 0.47 -8.39
N ASP A 59 -16.26 1.24 -9.19
CA ASP A 59 -15.94 0.93 -10.60
C ASP A 59 -14.94 -0.24 -10.73
N ARG A 60 -13.96 -0.33 -9.80
CA ARG A 60 -12.98 -1.42 -9.74
C ARG A 60 -12.89 -2.01 -8.35
N PRO A 61 -13.89 -2.83 -7.95
CA PRO A 61 -14.05 -3.27 -6.56
C PRO A 61 -13.18 -4.47 -6.19
N ILE A 62 -12.71 -5.21 -7.19
CA ILE A 62 -11.90 -6.41 -7.02
C ILE A 62 -10.42 -6.12 -7.25
N ASN A 63 -9.57 -6.94 -6.64
CA ASN A 63 -8.15 -6.96 -6.94
C ASN A 63 -7.94 -7.52 -8.35
N GLU A 64 -7.02 -6.95 -9.10
CA GLU A 64 -6.69 -7.33 -10.47
C GLU A 64 -5.30 -7.97 -10.49
N HIS A 65 -5.17 -9.14 -11.13
CA HIS A 65 -3.90 -9.85 -11.26
C HIS A 65 -3.23 -10.17 -9.90
N ASP A 66 -1.95 -9.84 -9.77
CA ASP A 66 -1.07 -10.08 -8.61
C ASP A 66 -1.23 -8.98 -7.53
N GLU A 67 -2.42 -8.39 -7.44
CA GLU A 67 -2.71 -7.31 -6.47
C GLU A 67 -3.12 -7.86 -5.10
N THR A 68 -2.51 -7.31 -4.05
CA THR A 68 -2.88 -7.61 -2.66
C THR A 68 -3.62 -6.42 -2.05
N ARG A 69 -4.63 -6.67 -1.22
CA ARG A 69 -5.45 -5.62 -0.59
C ARG A 69 -4.82 -5.16 0.72
N HIS A 70 -4.74 -3.85 0.93
CA HIS A 70 -4.12 -3.21 2.09
C HIS A 70 -4.87 -1.94 2.51
N LYS A 71 -4.46 -1.35 3.64
CA LYS A 71 -4.94 -0.05 4.13
C LYS A 71 -3.90 1.06 3.98
N PRO A 72 -4.29 2.30 3.62
CA PRO A 72 -3.40 3.46 3.63
C PRO A 72 -2.97 3.73 5.07
N HIS A 73 -1.67 3.93 5.27
CA HIS A 73 -1.10 4.02 6.61
C HIS A 73 -1.59 5.25 7.37
N VAL A 74 -1.87 6.36 6.67
CA VAL A 74 -2.40 7.58 7.29
C VAL A 74 -3.69 7.34 8.09
N ALA A 75 -4.51 6.36 7.67
CA ALA A 75 -5.76 6.03 8.35
C ALA A 75 -5.57 5.16 9.61
N THR A 76 -4.40 4.55 9.79
CA THR A 76 -4.13 3.62 10.90
C THR A 76 -2.91 4.00 11.74
N CYS A 77 -2.20 5.07 11.36
CA CYS A 77 -1.02 5.50 12.08
C CYS A 77 -1.42 6.05 13.45
N ALA A 78 -0.80 5.54 14.52
CA ALA A 78 -1.02 6.06 15.88
C ALA A 78 -0.43 7.47 16.08
N ARG A 79 0.41 7.95 15.16
CA ARG A 79 1.08 9.26 15.19
C ARG A 79 1.15 9.85 13.77
N PRO A 80 0.02 10.22 13.14
CA PRO A 80 0.01 10.69 11.75
C PRO A 80 0.74 12.03 11.62
N ALA A 81 1.22 12.34 10.41
CA ALA A 81 1.64 13.69 10.07
C ALA A 81 0.42 14.55 9.77
N THR A 82 0.29 15.66 10.51
CA THR A 82 -0.64 16.75 10.23
C THR A 82 -0.27 17.44 8.92
#